data_AF-A0AAQ0ZJL4-F1
#
_entry.id   AF-A0AAQ0ZJL4-F1
#
_cell.length_a   1.000
_cell.length_b   1.000
_cell.length_c   1.000
_cell.angle_alpha   90.00
_cell.angle_beta   90.00
_cell.angle_gamma   90.00
#
_symmetry.space_group_name_H-M   'P 1'
#
loop_
_entity.id
_entity.type
_entity.pdbx_description
1 polymer ?
#
loop_
_entity_poly.entity_id
_entity_poly.type
_entity_poly.pdbx_seq_one_letter_code
_entity_poly.pdbx_strand_id
1 'polypeptide(L)'
;MSDQALKLGYLGKVPFLGDFVQDGICQQFSEHWEHWLQAAIAVSKEQLGSQWQERYLTSPVWHFALCENVVTEDRKVGTLLPSVDAVGRHYPFTVVIDTQQLPMKALHSNLLSLEYEDAVLSVLEESVDLSVWRKKVLGTLQNTPVVKKRFSKHTSPDENKSAIAFEFQGVELGDESLEDVLHSLLTSKYGDYSVWWTHGSINIKPVVFITAGLPPVNQVAAMLDGRWQHWEWNYTQVRERE
;
A
#
# COMPACT_ATOMS: atom_id res chain seq x y z
N MET A 1 -5.49 -27.99 -8.28
CA MET A 1 -5.24 -26.53 -8.31
C MET A 1 -3.98 -26.33 -7.49
N SER A 2 -2.86 -25.97 -8.11
CA SER A 2 -1.61 -25.80 -7.37
C SER A 2 -1.77 -24.60 -6.44
N ASP A 3 -1.58 -24.82 -5.15
CA ASP A 3 -1.40 -23.78 -4.15
C ASP A 3 -0.22 -22.92 -4.59
N GLN A 4 -0.48 -21.79 -5.27
CA GLN A 4 0.58 -20.86 -5.64
C GLN A 4 1.03 -20.19 -4.35
N ALA A 5 2.21 -20.60 -3.88
CA ALA A 5 2.85 -19.96 -2.74
C ALA A 5 2.96 -18.45 -3.00
N LEU A 6 2.50 -17.64 -2.03
CA LEU A 6 2.66 -16.19 -2.08
C LEU A 6 4.14 -15.85 -2.24
N LYS A 7 4.45 -14.98 -3.21
CA LYS A 7 5.82 -14.51 -3.42
C LYS A 7 5.99 -13.21 -2.66
N LEU A 8 6.81 -13.26 -1.62
CA LEU A 8 7.21 -12.10 -0.83
C LEU A 8 8.61 -11.65 -1.24
N GLY A 9 8.78 -10.36 -1.48
CA GLY A 9 10.06 -9.67 -1.60
C GLY A 9 10.16 -8.47 -0.68
N TYR A 10 11.34 -7.92 -0.52
CA TYR A 10 11.58 -6.71 0.26
C TYR A 10 12.73 -5.88 -0.32
N LEU A 11 12.72 -4.57 -0.03
CA LEU A 11 13.82 -3.64 -0.34
C LEU A 11 13.86 -2.48 0.67
N GLY A 12 15.05 -1.91 0.90
CA GLY A 12 15.18 -0.69 1.73
C GLY A 12 16.39 -0.70 2.66
N LYS A 13 16.28 0.06 3.76
CA LYS A 13 17.29 0.09 4.84
C LYS A 13 16.77 -0.57 6.11
N VAL A 14 17.67 -1.16 6.89
CA VAL A 14 17.38 -1.79 8.18
C VAL A 14 18.44 -1.39 9.21
N PRO A 15 18.09 -1.28 10.52
CA PRO A 15 18.98 -0.67 11.52
C PRO A 15 20.33 -1.36 11.72
N PHE A 16 20.42 -2.66 11.42
CA PHE A 16 21.59 -3.49 11.68
C PHE A 16 22.53 -3.67 10.48
N LEU A 17 22.20 -3.09 9.32
CA LEU A 17 23.05 -3.12 8.12
C LEU A 17 23.33 -1.69 7.65
N GLY A 18 24.57 -1.42 7.22
CA GLY A 18 24.93 -0.14 6.63
C GLY A 18 24.38 0.02 5.21
N ASP A 19 24.34 -1.07 4.45
CA ASP A 19 23.96 -1.05 3.04
C ASP A 19 22.46 -1.27 2.81
N PHE A 20 22.04 -1.03 1.58
CA PHE A 20 20.69 -1.32 1.12
C PHE A 20 20.48 -2.83 1.01
N VAL A 21 19.31 -3.31 1.40
CA VAL A 21 18.93 -4.72 1.27
C VAL A 21 17.83 -4.87 0.23
N GLN A 22 17.89 -5.94 -0.56
CA GLN A 22 16.88 -6.28 -1.54
C GLN A 22 16.89 -7.78 -1.80
N ASP A 23 15.71 -8.41 -1.79
CA ASP A 23 15.54 -9.82 -2.15
C ASP A 23 14.10 -10.09 -2.59
N GLY A 24 13.92 -11.04 -3.51
CA GLY A 24 12.58 -11.46 -3.97
C GLY A 24 11.78 -10.43 -4.77
N ILE A 25 12.43 -9.38 -5.29
CA ILE A 25 11.80 -8.30 -6.06
C ILE A 25 12.40 -8.23 -7.47
N CYS A 26 11.57 -8.03 -8.48
CA CYS A 26 12.04 -7.86 -9.86
C CYS A 26 12.63 -6.46 -10.09
N GLN A 27 13.57 -6.35 -11.02
CA GLN A 27 14.26 -5.09 -11.34
C GLN A 27 13.29 -3.94 -11.69
N GLN A 28 12.25 -4.24 -12.48
CA GLN A 28 11.24 -3.25 -12.84
C GLN A 28 10.57 -2.66 -11.60
N PHE A 29 10.20 -3.48 -10.62
CA PHE A 29 9.59 -2.99 -9.39
C PHE A 29 10.56 -2.12 -8.60
N SER A 30 11.80 -2.58 -8.37
CA SER A 30 12.77 -1.83 -7.57
C SER A 30 13.08 -0.47 -8.18
N GLU A 31 13.29 -0.38 -9.49
CA GLU A 31 13.60 0.89 -10.17
C GLU A 31 12.48 1.93 -10.04
N HIS A 32 11.23 1.54 -10.33
CA HIS A 32 10.08 2.46 -10.25
C HIS A 32 9.78 2.85 -8.80
N TRP A 33 9.84 1.88 -7.88
CA TRP A 33 9.57 2.13 -6.46
C TRP A 33 10.61 3.02 -5.83
N GLU A 34 11.90 2.76 -6.06
CA GLU A 34 12.99 3.59 -5.54
C GLU A 34 12.96 5.00 -6.13
N HIS A 35 12.66 5.15 -7.43
CA HIS A 35 12.53 6.47 -8.05
C HIS A 35 11.46 7.31 -7.37
N TRP A 36 10.27 6.73 -7.15
CA TRP A 36 9.20 7.41 -6.42
C TRP A 36 9.61 7.72 -4.97
N LEU A 37 10.19 6.75 -4.26
CA LEU A 37 10.50 6.89 -2.84
C LEU A 37 11.61 7.92 -2.58
N GLN A 38 12.62 7.98 -3.45
CA GLN A 38 13.67 9.00 -3.39
C GLN A 38 13.09 10.42 -3.60
N ALA A 39 12.21 10.58 -4.59
CA ALA A 39 11.53 11.86 -4.83
C ALA A 39 10.62 12.24 -3.66
N ALA A 40 9.85 11.28 -3.12
CA ALA A 40 8.98 11.46 -1.96
C ALA A 40 9.77 11.90 -0.71
N ILE A 41 10.93 11.28 -0.46
CA ILE A 41 11.83 11.67 0.64
C ILE A 41 12.40 13.08 0.42
N ALA A 42 12.87 13.38 -0.79
CA ALA A 42 13.46 14.68 -1.11
C ALA A 42 12.44 15.82 -0.93
N VAL A 43 11.25 15.66 -1.51
CA VAL A 43 10.18 16.67 -1.45
C VAL A 43 9.64 16.81 -0.04
N SER A 44 9.41 15.70 0.69
CA SER A 44 8.94 15.79 2.08
C SER A 44 9.97 16.46 3.00
N LYS A 45 11.28 16.26 2.77
CA LYS A 45 12.35 16.96 3.52
C LYS A 45 12.28 18.46 3.30
N GLU A 46 12.11 18.90 2.06
CA GLU A 46 11.97 20.31 1.71
C GLU A 46 10.71 20.92 2.37
N GLN A 47 9.59 20.20 2.29
CA GLN A 47 8.30 20.64 2.81
C GLN A 47 8.23 20.72 4.34
N LEU A 48 8.81 19.73 5.05
CA LEU A 48 8.75 19.64 6.51
C LEU A 48 9.94 20.30 7.21
N GLY A 49 11.02 20.58 6.50
CA GLY A 49 12.21 21.24 7.02
C GLY A 49 12.76 20.54 8.26
N SER A 50 13.00 21.31 9.34
CA SER A 50 13.57 20.79 10.59
C SER A 50 12.68 19.76 11.30
N GLN A 51 11.39 19.70 11.00
CA GLN A 51 10.48 18.71 11.59
C GLN A 51 10.54 17.36 10.88
N TRP A 52 11.15 17.27 9.70
CA TRP A 52 11.09 16.08 8.86
C TRP A 52 11.53 14.81 9.57
N GLN A 53 12.65 14.85 10.29
CA GLN A 53 13.22 13.67 10.95
C GLN A 53 12.27 13.11 12.02
N GLU A 54 11.70 13.99 12.86
CA GLU A 54 10.75 13.57 13.89
C GLU A 54 9.47 12.99 13.27
N ARG A 55 8.91 13.66 12.25
CA ARG A 55 7.70 13.19 11.56
C ARG A 55 7.94 11.87 10.82
N TYR A 56 9.12 11.70 10.23
CA TYR A 56 9.51 10.46 9.58
C TYR A 56 9.59 9.30 10.58
N LEU A 57 10.34 9.47 11.67
CA LEU A 57 10.55 8.40 12.67
C LEU A 57 9.28 8.04 13.45
N THR A 58 8.33 8.97 13.54
CA THR A 58 7.03 8.76 14.20
C THR A 58 5.88 8.52 13.22
N SER A 59 6.18 8.43 11.92
CA SER A 59 5.20 8.09 10.89
C SER A 59 4.73 6.65 11.06
N PRO A 60 3.47 6.35 10.69
CA PRO A 60 2.94 5.02 10.89
C PRO A 60 3.50 4.01 9.89
N VAL A 61 3.22 2.73 10.15
CA VAL A 61 3.29 1.70 9.12
C VAL A 61 2.18 1.93 8.10
N TRP A 62 2.55 1.99 6.82
CA TRP A 62 1.63 2.14 5.69
C TRP A 62 1.50 0.83 4.95
N HIS A 63 0.31 0.25 4.98
CA HIS A 63 -0.04 -0.83 4.09
C HIS A 63 -0.53 -0.27 2.75
N PHE A 64 -0.31 -1.02 1.68
CA PHE A 64 -0.74 -0.62 0.34
C PHE A 64 -1.20 -1.82 -0.49
N ALA A 65 -2.09 -1.54 -1.44
CA ALA A 65 -2.41 -2.43 -2.54
C ALA A 65 -2.46 -1.65 -3.85
N LEU A 66 -1.76 -2.16 -4.86
CA LEU A 66 -1.54 -1.54 -6.16
C LEU A 66 -2.29 -2.32 -7.23
N CYS A 67 -3.04 -1.63 -8.09
CA CYS A 67 -3.52 -2.20 -9.35
C CYS A 67 -2.36 -2.64 -10.25
N GLU A 68 -2.71 -3.41 -11.28
CA GLU A 68 -1.82 -3.60 -12.42
C GLU A 68 -1.35 -2.25 -12.97
N ASN A 69 -0.16 -2.25 -13.56
CA ASN A 69 0.49 -1.12 -14.24
C ASN A 69 0.80 0.10 -13.38
N VAL A 70 0.49 0.11 -12.07
CA VAL A 70 0.90 1.20 -11.17
C VAL A 70 2.43 1.21 -10.99
N VAL A 71 3.04 0.03 -10.87
CA VAL A 71 4.51 -0.14 -10.76
C VAL A 71 5.00 -1.23 -11.70
N THR A 72 4.25 -2.33 -11.77
CA THR A 72 4.49 -3.46 -12.66
C THR A 72 3.18 -3.93 -13.27
N GLU A 73 3.22 -4.79 -14.29
CA GLU A 73 2.02 -5.39 -14.90
C GLU A 73 1.18 -6.20 -13.89
N ASP A 74 1.82 -6.77 -12.87
CA ASP A 74 1.13 -7.51 -11.81
C ASP A 74 0.70 -6.61 -10.64
N ARG A 75 -0.45 -6.94 -10.04
CA ARG A 75 -0.91 -6.36 -8.77
C ARG A 75 0.05 -6.71 -7.63
N LYS A 76 0.21 -5.76 -6.72
CA LYS A 76 1.05 -5.89 -5.52
C LYS A 76 0.28 -5.49 -4.29
N VAL A 77 0.61 -6.11 -3.16
CA VAL A 77 0.16 -5.71 -1.83
C VAL A 77 1.36 -5.72 -0.90
N GLY A 78 1.41 -4.86 0.09
CA GLY A 78 2.61 -4.76 0.91
C GLY A 78 2.56 -3.71 1.99
N THR A 79 3.74 -3.46 2.54
CA THR A 79 3.94 -2.58 3.69
C THR A 79 5.16 -1.71 3.47
N LEU A 80 5.03 -0.43 3.80
CA LEU A 80 6.08 0.58 3.82
C LEU A 80 6.17 1.10 5.26
N LEU A 81 7.36 1.06 5.85
CA LEU A 81 7.60 1.59 7.20
C LEU A 81 8.82 2.49 7.26
N PRO A 82 8.84 3.49 8.15
CA PRO A 82 10.04 4.29 8.39
C PRO A 82 11.19 3.40 8.90
N SER A 83 12.38 3.64 8.39
CA SER A 83 13.58 2.89 8.76
C SER A 83 14.85 3.73 8.57
N VAL A 84 15.94 3.21 9.11
CA VAL A 84 17.27 3.84 9.19
C VAL A 84 18.31 2.74 9.06
N ASP A 85 19.44 3.01 8.41
CA ASP A 85 20.57 2.07 8.43
C ASP A 85 21.47 2.22 9.67
N ALA A 86 22.43 1.31 9.81
CA ALA A 86 23.39 1.30 10.91
C ALA A 86 24.25 2.58 11.03
N VAL A 87 24.26 3.45 10.01
CA VAL A 87 25.01 4.72 10.01
C VAL A 87 24.09 5.95 10.12
N GLY A 88 22.78 5.77 10.34
CA GLY A 88 21.84 6.85 10.60
C GLY A 88 21.19 7.49 9.35
N ARG A 89 21.35 6.89 8.16
CA ARG A 89 20.70 7.39 6.94
C ARG A 89 19.25 6.88 6.88
N HIS A 90 18.33 7.83 6.89
CA HIS A 90 16.89 7.57 6.81
C HIS A 90 16.47 7.13 5.40
N TYR A 91 15.89 5.94 5.30
CA TYR A 91 15.27 5.42 4.08
C TYR A 91 14.28 4.31 4.48
N PRO A 92 13.04 4.32 3.97
CA PRO A 92 12.03 3.34 4.38
C PRO A 92 12.42 1.90 4.05
N PHE A 93 11.80 0.97 4.77
CA PHE A 93 11.81 -0.44 4.41
C PHE A 93 10.47 -0.82 3.79
N THR A 94 10.50 -1.60 2.72
CA THR A 94 9.30 -2.02 1.99
C THR A 94 9.25 -3.55 1.90
N VAL A 95 8.10 -4.14 2.23
CA VAL A 95 7.74 -5.53 1.96
C VAL A 95 6.68 -5.57 0.88
N VAL A 96 6.84 -6.44 -0.11
CA VAL A 96 5.94 -6.56 -1.27
C VAL A 96 5.56 -8.02 -1.46
N ILE A 97 4.29 -8.25 -1.75
CA ILE A 97 3.72 -9.57 -2.00
C ILE A 97 3.00 -9.52 -3.34
N ASP A 98 3.31 -10.50 -4.20
CA ASP A 98 2.54 -10.74 -5.41
C ASP A 98 1.13 -11.21 -5.03
N THR A 99 0.12 -10.51 -5.53
CA THR A 99 -1.28 -10.85 -5.26
C THR A 99 -2.09 -10.89 -6.54
N GLN A 100 -3.15 -11.68 -6.53
CA GLN A 100 -4.17 -11.65 -7.57
C GLN A 100 -5.43 -10.91 -7.09
N GLN A 101 -5.49 -10.54 -5.80
CA GLN A 101 -6.62 -9.83 -5.22
C GLN A 101 -6.75 -8.42 -5.78
N LEU A 102 -7.99 -7.94 -5.91
CA LEU A 102 -8.24 -6.53 -6.21
C LEU A 102 -7.81 -5.67 -5.02
N PRO A 103 -7.35 -4.42 -5.22
CA PRO A 103 -6.85 -3.60 -4.11
C PRO A 103 -7.87 -3.40 -2.97
N MET A 104 -9.16 -3.21 -3.29
CA MET A 104 -10.21 -3.06 -2.27
C MET A 104 -10.46 -4.35 -1.48
N LYS A 105 -10.28 -5.50 -2.13
CA LYS A 105 -10.34 -6.80 -1.44
C LYS A 105 -9.14 -6.99 -0.53
N ALA A 106 -7.94 -6.59 -0.97
CA ALA A 106 -6.75 -6.65 -0.13
C ALA A 106 -6.90 -5.80 1.14
N LEU A 107 -7.45 -4.59 1.02
CA LEU A 107 -7.77 -3.70 2.14
C LEU A 107 -8.76 -4.32 3.14
N HIS A 108 -9.83 -4.95 2.66
CA HIS A 108 -10.85 -5.56 3.52
C HIS A 108 -10.43 -6.94 4.06
N SER A 109 -9.54 -7.64 3.37
CA SER A 109 -9.06 -8.95 3.76
C SER A 109 -8.15 -8.89 4.98
N ASN A 110 -8.05 -10.00 5.71
CA ASN A 110 -7.08 -10.17 6.79
C ASN A 110 -5.68 -10.61 6.27
N LEU A 111 -5.33 -10.28 5.02
CA LEU A 111 -4.04 -10.67 4.44
C LEU A 111 -2.87 -9.96 5.14
N LEU A 112 -3.00 -8.66 5.39
CA LEU A 112 -2.05 -7.88 6.16
C LEU A 112 -2.59 -7.66 7.58
N SER A 113 -2.73 -8.77 8.33
CA SER A 113 -3.22 -8.77 9.70
C SER A 113 -2.27 -8.07 10.67
N LEU A 114 -2.72 -7.83 11.91
CA LEU A 114 -1.85 -7.31 12.98
C LEU A 114 -0.65 -8.24 13.24
N GLU A 115 -0.84 -9.57 13.19
CA GLU A 115 0.26 -10.53 13.33
C GLU A 115 1.30 -10.38 12.21
N TYR A 116 0.83 -10.10 10.98
CA TYR A 116 1.72 -9.79 9.87
C TYR A 116 2.46 -8.47 10.07
N GLU A 117 1.77 -7.42 10.52
CA GLU A 117 2.39 -6.11 10.81
C GLU A 117 3.49 -6.25 11.87
N ASP A 118 3.21 -6.95 12.97
CA ASP A 118 4.18 -7.25 14.03
C ASP A 118 5.39 -8.05 13.49
N ALA A 119 5.16 -9.03 12.62
CA ALA A 119 6.22 -9.80 11.99
C ALA A 119 7.09 -8.94 11.05
N VAL A 120 6.49 -8.00 10.31
CA VAL A 120 7.23 -7.05 9.47
C VAL A 120 8.03 -6.09 10.33
N LEU A 121 7.43 -5.51 11.37
CA LEU A 121 8.08 -4.56 12.28
C LEU A 121 9.29 -5.16 13.00
N SER A 122 9.31 -6.47 13.25
CA SER A 122 10.46 -7.13 13.87
C SER A 122 11.74 -7.07 13.03
N VAL A 123 11.69 -6.57 11.78
CA VAL A 123 12.89 -6.26 10.99
C VAL A 123 13.70 -5.08 11.57
N LEU A 124 13.09 -4.25 12.41
CA LEU A 124 13.75 -3.08 13.02
C LEU A 124 14.56 -3.42 14.28
N GLU A 125 14.56 -4.70 14.71
CA GLU A 125 15.37 -5.15 15.84
C GLU A 125 16.88 -5.08 15.55
N GLU A 126 17.72 -5.04 16.59
CA GLU A 126 19.17 -4.76 16.47
C GLU A 126 19.98 -5.82 15.69
N SER A 127 19.45 -7.03 15.51
CA SER A 127 20.11 -8.10 14.77
C SER A 127 19.10 -9.13 14.29
N VAL A 128 18.83 -9.13 12.99
CA VAL A 128 17.81 -9.99 12.37
C VAL A 128 18.43 -10.80 11.23
N ASP A 129 18.26 -12.12 11.26
CA ASP A 129 18.49 -12.94 10.07
C ASP A 129 17.32 -12.75 9.10
N LEU A 130 17.56 -12.03 8.00
CA LEU A 130 16.54 -11.71 7.00
C LEU A 130 15.89 -12.95 6.37
N SER A 131 16.58 -14.09 6.32
CA SER A 131 16.02 -15.34 5.79
C SER A 131 15.02 -15.96 6.77
N VAL A 132 15.30 -15.90 8.07
CA VAL A 132 14.40 -16.36 9.14
C VAL A 132 13.22 -15.42 9.28
N TRP A 133 13.48 -14.10 9.27
CA TRP A 133 12.45 -13.07 9.27
C TRP A 133 11.50 -13.22 8.09
N ARG A 134 12.01 -13.40 6.87
CA ARG A 134 11.18 -13.63 5.67
C ARG A 134 10.25 -14.83 5.83
N LYS A 135 10.74 -15.94 6.41
CA LYS A 135 9.93 -17.13 6.69
C LYS A 135 8.86 -16.85 7.75
N LYS A 136 9.20 -16.09 8.80
CA LYS A 136 8.24 -15.66 9.83
C LYS A 136 7.11 -14.84 9.20
N VAL A 137 7.43 -13.85 8.38
CA VAL A 137 6.42 -13.01 7.69
C VAL A 137 5.58 -13.85 6.71
N LEU A 138 6.19 -14.76 5.94
CA LEU A 138 5.42 -15.66 5.09
C LEU A 138 4.46 -16.55 5.89
N GLY A 139 4.83 -16.95 7.10
CA GLY A 139 4.02 -17.77 7.99
C GLY A 139 2.76 -17.08 8.54
N THR A 140 2.72 -15.74 8.53
CA THR A 140 1.52 -14.97 8.96
C THR A 140 0.53 -14.75 7.82
N LEU A 141 0.94 -14.96 6.57
CA LEU A 141 0.09 -14.71 5.41
C LEU A 141 -0.85 -15.88 5.17
N GLN A 142 -2.15 -15.58 5.18
CA GLN A 142 -3.17 -16.56 4.82
C GLN A 142 -3.41 -16.53 3.31
N ASN A 143 -3.23 -17.67 2.63
CA ASN A 143 -3.59 -17.77 1.22
C ASN A 143 -5.11 -17.88 1.09
N THR A 144 -5.79 -16.78 0.77
CA THR A 144 -7.22 -16.81 0.46
C THR A 144 -7.41 -17.16 -1.01
N PRO A 145 -8.28 -18.13 -1.37
CA PRO A 145 -8.60 -18.42 -2.76
C PRO A 145 -9.06 -17.16 -3.49
N VAL A 146 -8.35 -16.80 -4.55
CA VAL A 146 -8.70 -15.63 -5.38
C VAL A 146 -9.35 -16.10 -6.66
N VAL A 147 -10.59 -15.69 -6.87
CA VAL A 147 -11.25 -15.83 -8.18
C VAL A 147 -10.79 -14.68 -9.07
N LYS A 148 -10.16 -14.99 -10.19
CA LYS A 148 -9.85 -13.99 -11.21
C LYS A 148 -11.15 -13.47 -11.82
N LYS A 149 -11.48 -12.22 -11.56
CA LYS A 149 -12.64 -11.53 -12.12
C LYS A 149 -12.22 -10.71 -13.34
N ARG A 150 -13.10 -10.66 -14.35
CA ARG A 150 -12.94 -9.82 -15.54
C ARG A 150 -14.01 -8.74 -15.50
N PHE A 151 -13.58 -7.49 -15.63
CA PHE A 151 -14.46 -6.33 -15.66
C PHE A 151 -14.67 -5.89 -17.12
N SER A 152 -15.93 -5.79 -17.54
CA SER A 152 -16.33 -5.27 -18.85
C SER A 152 -17.10 -3.98 -18.64
N LYS A 153 -16.66 -2.89 -19.27
CA LYS A 153 -17.28 -1.57 -19.11
C LYS A 153 -18.00 -1.17 -20.40
N HIS A 154 -19.23 -0.70 -20.25
CA HIS A 154 -19.97 0.00 -21.28
C HIS A 154 -20.19 1.44 -20.82
N THR A 155 -19.90 2.41 -21.69
CA THR A 155 -20.16 3.83 -21.43
C THR A 155 -21.29 4.30 -22.33
N SER A 156 -22.21 5.09 -21.77
CA SER A 156 -23.26 5.69 -22.59
C SER A 156 -22.63 6.69 -23.57
N PRO A 157 -23.08 6.74 -24.83
CA PRO A 157 -22.66 7.80 -25.74
C PRO A 157 -23.25 9.17 -25.37
N ASP A 158 -24.20 9.22 -24.44
CA ASP A 158 -24.82 10.46 -23.93
C ASP A 158 -24.11 10.89 -22.65
N GLU A 159 -23.36 11.99 -22.71
CA GLU A 159 -22.56 12.54 -21.61
C GLU A 159 -23.41 12.99 -20.40
N ASN A 160 -24.72 13.21 -20.59
CA ASN A 160 -25.61 13.60 -19.50
C ASN A 160 -26.11 12.40 -18.67
N LYS A 161 -25.89 11.17 -19.13
CA LYS A 161 -26.32 9.96 -18.42
C LYS A 161 -25.22 9.49 -17.46
N SER A 162 -25.41 9.75 -16.17
CA SER A 162 -24.45 9.41 -15.10
C SER A 162 -24.80 8.15 -14.30
N ALA A 163 -25.96 7.52 -14.56
CA ALA A 163 -26.36 6.31 -13.85
C ALA A 163 -25.49 5.11 -14.25
N ILE A 164 -25.12 4.29 -13.26
CA ILE A 164 -24.26 3.11 -13.44
C ILE A 164 -25.00 1.88 -12.91
N ALA A 165 -25.05 0.82 -13.72
CA ALA A 165 -25.55 -0.48 -13.30
C ALA A 165 -24.39 -1.47 -13.19
N PHE A 166 -24.41 -2.31 -12.16
CA PHE A 166 -23.45 -3.40 -11.96
C PHE A 166 -24.19 -4.73 -12.09
N GLU A 167 -23.73 -5.55 -13.02
CA GLU A 167 -24.25 -6.91 -13.22
C GLU A 167 -23.21 -7.91 -12.68
N PHE A 168 -23.68 -8.87 -11.90
CA PHE A 168 -22.86 -9.92 -11.29
C PHE A 168 -23.25 -11.28 -11.84
N GLN A 169 -22.28 -12.19 -11.91
CA GLN A 169 -22.58 -13.59 -12.22
C GLN A 169 -23.24 -14.26 -11.03
N GLY A 170 -24.30 -15.04 -11.29
CA GLY A 170 -25.04 -15.77 -10.26
C GLY A 170 -26.51 -15.33 -10.18
N VAL A 171 -27.19 -15.79 -9.13
CA VAL A 171 -28.61 -15.49 -8.88
C VAL A 171 -28.80 -14.50 -7.72
N GLU A 172 -27.76 -14.27 -6.91
CA GLU A 172 -27.78 -13.41 -5.74
C GLU A 172 -26.49 -12.58 -5.66
N LEU A 173 -26.54 -11.44 -4.97
CA LEU A 173 -25.37 -10.63 -4.67
C LEU A 173 -24.54 -11.34 -3.59
N GLY A 174 -23.31 -11.71 -3.91
CA GLY A 174 -22.38 -12.28 -2.96
C GLY A 174 -21.73 -11.23 -2.04
N ASP A 175 -21.09 -11.71 -0.97
CA ASP A 175 -20.41 -10.88 0.03
C ASP A 175 -19.33 -9.96 -0.56
N GLU A 176 -18.70 -10.36 -1.69
CA GLU A 176 -17.64 -9.61 -2.36
C GLU A 176 -18.14 -8.58 -3.40
N SER A 177 -19.46 -8.38 -3.49
CA SER A 177 -20.06 -7.52 -4.51
C SER A 177 -19.67 -6.04 -4.33
N LEU A 178 -19.50 -5.59 -3.08
CA LEU A 178 -19.15 -4.20 -2.79
C LEU A 178 -17.72 -3.86 -3.23
N GLU A 179 -16.75 -4.74 -2.99
CA GLU A 179 -15.36 -4.55 -3.39
C GLU A 179 -15.23 -4.52 -4.92
N ASP A 180 -16.01 -5.34 -5.63
CA ASP A 180 -16.07 -5.33 -7.08
C ASP A 180 -16.68 -4.02 -7.63
N VAL A 181 -17.78 -3.53 -7.02
CA VAL A 181 -18.35 -2.22 -7.35
C VAL A 181 -17.34 -1.11 -7.11
N LEU A 182 -16.71 -1.07 -5.93
CA LEU A 182 -15.73 -0.05 -5.58
C LEU A 182 -14.53 -0.10 -6.52
N HIS A 183 -14.00 -1.29 -6.83
CA HIS A 183 -12.93 -1.44 -7.80
C HIS A 183 -13.33 -0.87 -9.17
N SER A 184 -14.50 -1.22 -9.70
CA SER A 184 -14.98 -0.73 -10.98
C SER A 184 -15.16 0.80 -11.01
N LEU A 185 -15.71 1.40 -9.94
CA LEU A 185 -15.85 2.84 -9.79
C LEU A 185 -14.49 3.55 -9.71
N LEU A 186 -13.55 3.02 -8.94
CA LEU A 186 -12.21 3.59 -8.78
C LEU A 186 -11.39 3.50 -10.06
N THR A 187 -11.42 2.35 -10.74
CA THR A 187 -10.79 2.19 -12.06
C THR A 187 -11.39 3.16 -13.08
N SER A 188 -12.71 3.40 -13.02
CA SER A 188 -13.34 4.42 -13.88
C SER A 188 -12.89 5.84 -13.56
N LYS A 189 -12.59 6.15 -12.29
CA LYS A 189 -12.24 7.51 -11.85
C LYS A 189 -10.75 7.81 -12.00
N TYR A 190 -9.89 6.85 -11.68
CA TYR A 190 -8.45 7.04 -11.55
C TYR A 190 -7.62 6.25 -12.57
N GLY A 191 -8.23 5.32 -13.33
CA GLY A 191 -7.49 4.35 -14.10
C GLY A 191 -6.79 3.34 -13.18
N ASP A 192 -5.51 3.09 -13.41
CA ASP A 192 -4.70 2.27 -12.52
C ASP A 192 -4.45 3.04 -11.21
N TYR A 193 -4.97 2.51 -10.10
CA TYR A 193 -4.97 3.19 -8.81
C TYR A 193 -4.23 2.40 -7.73
N SER A 194 -3.85 3.07 -6.66
CA SER A 194 -3.40 2.42 -5.43
C SER A 194 -4.27 2.84 -4.24
N VAL A 195 -4.43 1.93 -3.29
CA VAL A 195 -5.04 2.19 -1.99
C VAL A 195 -4.00 2.00 -0.91
N TRP A 196 -4.03 2.90 0.06
CA TRP A 196 -3.10 2.93 1.18
C TRP A 196 -3.87 3.07 2.48
N TRP A 197 -3.41 2.38 3.52
CA TRP A 197 -4.05 2.44 4.82
C TRP A 197 -3.07 2.26 5.97
N THR A 198 -3.52 2.68 7.15
CA THR A 198 -2.76 2.52 8.38
C THR A 198 -3.69 2.46 9.58
N HIS A 199 -3.25 1.73 10.62
CA HIS A 199 -3.82 1.78 11.97
C HIS A 199 -3.45 3.07 12.72
N GLY A 200 -2.60 3.91 12.13
CA GLY A 200 -2.23 5.22 12.65
C GLY A 200 -0.91 5.21 13.42
N SER A 201 -0.60 6.36 14.00
CA SER A 201 0.56 6.66 14.83
C SER A 201 0.20 7.74 15.84
N ILE A 202 1.20 8.26 16.55
CA ILE A 202 1.03 9.39 17.47
C ILE A 202 0.45 10.64 16.79
N ASN A 203 0.77 10.88 15.52
CA ASN A 203 0.36 12.07 14.78
C ASN A 203 -0.74 11.80 13.74
N ILE A 204 -0.94 10.54 13.34
CA ILE A 204 -1.85 10.16 12.25
C ILE A 204 -2.92 9.23 12.80
N LYS A 205 -4.19 9.61 12.68
CA LYS A 205 -5.32 8.73 12.99
C LYS A 205 -5.43 7.59 11.97
N PRO A 206 -6.09 6.46 12.31
CA PRO A 206 -6.42 5.45 11.31
C PRO A 206 -7.05 6.08 10.08
N VAL A 207 -6.55 5.72 8.89
CA VAL A 207 -6.96 6.36 7.64
C VAL A 207 -6.75 5.42 6.46
N VAL A 208 -7.60 5.60 5.45
CA VAL A 208 -7.48 5.04 4.11
C VAL A 208 -7.40 6.20 3.12
N PHE A 209 -6.55 6.10 2.11
CA PHE A 209 -6.58 7.01 0.97
C PHE A 209 -6.32 6.28 -0.35
N ILE A 210 -6.72 6.90 -1.45
CA ILE A 210 -6.68 6.32 -2.80
C ILE A 210 -6.08 7.36 -3.75
N THR A 211 -5.16 6.94 -4.61
CA THR A 211 -4.52 7.81 -5.62
C THR A 211 -4.52 7.15 -7.00
N ALA A 212 -4.54 7.96 -8.06
CA ALA A 212 -4.17 7.49 -9.40
C ALA A 212 -2.66 7.20 -9.41
N GLY A 213 -2.27 5.96 -9.70
CA GLY A 213 -0.89 5.52 -9.52
C GLY A 213 -0.41 5.59 -8.07
N LEU A 214 0.88 5.88 -7.87
CA LEU A 214 1.50 6.09 -6.56
C LEU A 214 1.14 7.46 -5.95
N PRO A 215 1.26 7.64 -4.63
CA PRO A 215 0.98 8.92 -3.98
C PRO A 215 1.80 10.06 -4.60
N PRO A 216 1.18 11.20 -4.94
CA PRO A 216 1.91 12.34 -5.49
C PRO A 216 2.99 12.83 -4.54
N VAL A 217 4.23 12.98 -5.02
CA VAL A 217 5.40 13.30 -4.18
C VAL A 217 5.27 14.62 -3.42
N ASN A 218 4.54 15.59 -4.00
CA ASN A 218 4.23 16.88 -3.37
C ASN A 218 3.17 16.80 -2.26
N GLN A 219 2.58 15.63 -2.04
CA GLN A 219 1.54 15.38 -1.03
C GLN A 219 1.95 14.34 0.02
N VAL A 220 3.12 13.70 -0.13
CA VAL A 220 3.62 12.66 0.79
C VAL A 220 3.89 13.18 2.21
N ALA A 221 4.15 14.49 2.40
CA ALA A 221 4.31 15.03 3.75
C ALA A 221 3.09 14.76 4.66
N ALA A 222 1.88 14.67 4.10
CA ALA A 222 0.68 14.27 4.84
C ALA A 222 0.74 12.84 5.40
N MET A 223 1.45 11.95 4.71
CA MET A 223 1.68 10.57 5.17
C MET A 223 2.65 10.51 6.37
N LEU A 224 3.37 11.60 6.66
CA LEU A 224 4.31 11.69 7.79
C LEU A 224 3.72 12.47 8.97
N ASP A 225 2.87 13.47 8.72
CA ASP A 225 2.38 14.37 9.77
C ASP A 225 0.84 14.38 9.96
N GLY A 226 0.08 13.71 9.10
CA GLY A 226 -1.37 13.61 9.18
C GLY A 226 -2.13 14.91 8.87
N ARG A 227 -1.46 15.98 8.42
CA ARG A 227 -2.09 17.28 8.11
C ARG A 227 -2.66 17.29 6.69
N TRP A 228 -3.60 16.39 6.40
CA TRP A 228 -4.19 16.17 5.08
C TRP A 228 -4.64 17.45 4.37
N GLN A 229 -5.39 18.31 5.07
CA GLN A 229 -5.88 19.59 4.51
C GLN A 229 -4.75 20.59 4.22
N HIS A 230 -3.69 20.60 5.03
CA HIS A 230 -2.53 21.49 4.82
C HIS A 230 -1.80 21.15 3.52
N TRP A 231 -1.74 19.86 3.20
CA TRP A 231 -1.12 19.32 1.99
C TRP A 231 -2.12 19.15 0.83
N GLU A 232 -3.24 19.87 0.87
CA GLU A 232 -4.23 19.96 -0.21
C GLU A 232 -4.85 18.61 -0.64
N TRP A 233 -4.96 17.67 0.30
CA TRP A 233 -5.72 16.44 0.05
C TRP A 233 -7.22 16.73 0.07
N ASN A 234 -7.95 16.07 -0.84
CA ASN A 234 -9.40 15.91 -0.71
C ASN A 234 -9.68 15.01 0.51
N TYR A 235 -9.97 15.61 1.65
CA TYR A 235 -10.07 14.93 2.94
C TYR A 235 -11.52 14.88 3.46
N THR A 236 -11.98 13.68 3.78
CA THR A 236 -13.26 13.43 4.44
C THR A 236 -13.02 12.79 5.79
N GLN A 237 -13.61 13.36 6.85
CA GLN A 237 -13.56 12.79 8.18
C GLN A 237 -14.85 12.02 8.49
N VAL A 238 -14.72 10.73 8.80
CA VAL A 238 -15.82 9.91 9.30
C VAL A 238 -15.88 10.08 10.83
N ARG A 239 -17.07 10.39 11.36
CA ARG A 239 -17.33 10.49 12.80
C ARG A 239 -18.58 9.69 13.14
N GLU A 240 -18.56 8.97 14.26
CA GLU A 240 -19.79 8.44 14.84
C GLU A 240 -20.68 9.63 15.24
N ARG A 241 -22.00 9.49 15.02
CA ARG A 241 -22.94 10.47 15.57
C ARG A 241 -23.05 10.22 17.06
N GLU A 242 -22.73 11.23 17.87
CA GLU A 242 -23.04 11.25 19.30
C GLU A 242 -24.56 11.14 19.55
#